data_AF-A0A523RBA1-F1
#
_entry.id   AF-A0A523RBA1-F1
#
_cell.length_a   1.000
_cell.length_b   1.000
_cell.length_c   1.000
_cell.angle_alpha   90.00
_cell.angle_beta   90.00
_cell.angle_gamma   90.00
#
_symmetry.space_group_name_H-M   'P 1'
#
loop_
_entity.id
_entity.type
_entity.pdbx_description
1 polymer ?
#
loop_
_entity_poly.entity_id
_entity_poly.type
_entity_poly.pdbx_seq_one_letter_code
_entity_poly.pdbx_strand_id
1 'polypeptide(L)'
;MHSSGFEFNKEKMFLRFNGLMLEIIEKSTGTKTSKNTHQNYKLFQLYHDEFLFRSYHAYSILKRMRSLKENVLKPQFERLKPHLNITDETKILFSSFVTREYIYFVLPFLNTLFILQDRIMLLLKQHLNIKFTKPVQKPEETDQSFKWRLMSFRDSIQKFSGYANNNFKILNKFPNTIQKLVKDYWNNHAKNIRQYRNLDQHQYQMYYHSFYSLKPKEEFVLYLPDEITKNIKLHEITYNKNIVALDLFESEFRAFHDFVESMLKQIKVQPSEIQPGQSFSPLEGLLKYKNGTLLSIMVIGNEALTFRISKNNDLNSEAKRTDLKSIPNRITSFNWEFK
;
A
#
# COMPACT_ATOMS: atom_id res chain seq x y z
N MET A 1 -7.04 -15.92 7.34
CA MET A 1 -8.14 -15.63 6.40
C MET A 1 -8.66 -14.23 6.60
N HIS A 2 -8.37 -13.35 5.66
CA HIS A 2 -8.70 -11.94 5.75
C HIS A 2 -10.03 -11.67 5.02
N SER A 3 -10.92 -10.87 5.60
CA SER A 3 -12.06 -10.24 4.90
C SER A 3 -11.63 -9.28 3.78
N SER A 4 -10.32 -9.09 3.62
CA SER A 4 -9.68 -8.20 2.66
C SER A 4 -10.08 -8.45 1.21
N GLY A 5 -10.19 -9.72 0.81
CA GLY A 5 -10.59 -10.08 -0.55
C GLY A 5 -12.02 -9.62 -0.85
N PHE A 6 -12.93 -9.76 0.12
CA PHE A 6 -14.32 -9.35 -0.03
C PHE A 6 -14.47 -7.83 -0.21
N GLU A 7 -13.78 -7.03 0.60
CA GLU A 7 -13.81 -5.58 0.46
C GLU A 7 -13.18 -5.11 -0.85
N PHE A 8 -12.06 -5.72 -1.27
CA PHE A 8 -11.43 -5.42 -2.55
C PHE A 8 -12.32 -5.76 -3.74
N ASN A 9 -12.98 -6.93 -3.72
CA ASN A 9 -13.93 -7.31 -4.76
C ASN A 9 -15.11 -6.34 -4.83
N LYS A 10 -15.68 -5.98 -3.66
CA LYS A 10 -16.79 -5.01 -3.57
C LYS A 10 -16.41 -3.65 -4.16
N GLU A 11 -15.20 -3.17 -3.88
CA GLU A 11 -14.67 -1.90 -4.38
C GLU A 11 -14.03 -2.01 -5.77
N LYS A 12 -14.05 -3.20 -6.38
CA LYS A 12 -13.44 -3.54 -7.67
C LYS A 12 -11.95 -3.19 -7.76
N MET A 13 -11.24 -3.37 -6.65
CA MET A 13 -9.83 -3.03 -6.51
C MET A 13 -8.91 -4.14 -7.03
N PHE A 14 -8.02 -3.78 -7.95
CA PHE A 14 -6.94 -4.63 -8.48
C PHE A 14 -7.39 -5.97 -9.07
N LEU A 15 -8.57 -6.01 -9.71
CA LEU A 15 -9.15 -7.22 -10.28
C LEU A 15 -8.26 -7.84 -11.38
N ARG A 16 -7.67 -7.04 -12.27
CA ARG A 16 -6.74 -7.57 -13.29
C ARG A 16 -5.42 -8.00 -12.68
N PHE A 17 -4.99 -7.35 -11.60
CA PHE A 17 -3.80 -7.80 -10.89
C PHE A 17 -4.02 -9.19 -10.31
N ASN A 18 -5.19 -9.46 -9.72
CA ASN A 18 -5.53 -10.80 -9.25
C ASN A 18 -5.63 -11.82 -10.40
N GLY A 19 -6.15 -11.42 -11.57
CA GLY A 19 -6.15 -12.27 -12.78
C GLY A 19 -4.76 -12.63 -13.31
N LEU A 20 -3.74 -11.81 -13.02
CA LEU A 20 -2.35 -12.06 -13.41
C LEU A 20 -1.82 -13.40 -12.86
N MET A 21 -2.19 -13.75 -11.64
CA MET A 21 -1.79 -15.01 -11.00
C MET A 21 -2.45 -16.21 -11.69
N LEU A 22 -3.72 -16.10 -12.07
CA LEU A 22 -4.43 -17.17 -12.78
C LEU A 22 -3.76 -17.52 -14.11
N GLU A 23 -3.41 -16.51 -14.91
CA GLU A 23 -2.70 -16.76 -16.17
C GLU A 23 -1.35 -17.46 -15.98
N ILE A 24 -0.66 -17.19 -14.87
CA ILE A 24 0.63 -17.83 -14.57
C ILE A 24 0.43 -19.27 -14.10
N ILE A 25 -0.62 -19.55 -13.33
CA ILE A 25 -1.03 -20.91 -12.97
C ILE A 25 -1.37 -21.71 -14.24
N GLU A 26 -2.17 -21.16 -15.13
CA GLU A 26 -2.53 -21.80 -16.41
C GLU A 26 -1.30 -22.09 -17.27
N LYS A 27 -0.37 -21.14 -17.41
CA LYS A 27 0.88 -21.33 -18.16
C LYS A 27 1.78 -22.41 -17.53
N SER A 28 1.73 -22.59 -16.21
CA SER A 28 2.58 -23.56 -15.49
C SER A 28 2.01 -24.98 -15.45
N THR A 29 0.69 -25.15 -15.50
CA THR A 29 0.02 -26.47 -15.51
C THR A 29 0.13 -27.18 -16.87
N GLY A 30 0.32 -26.45 -17.97
CA GLY A 30 0.42 -27.01 -19.32
C GLY A 30 1.83 -27.44 -19.79
N THR A 31 2.88 -27.24 -19.00
CA THR A 31 4.27 -27.55 -19.39
C THR A 31 4.93 -28.53 -18.44
N LYS A 32 5.67 -29.55 -18.93
CA LYS A 32 6.55 -30.39 -18.10
C LYS A 32 7.57 -29.48 -17.40
N THR A 33 7.30 -29.13 -16.15
CA THR A 33 8.02 -28.06 -15.45
C THR A 33 9.45 -28.48 -15.12
N SER A 34 10.41 -27.78 -15.71
CA SER A 34 11.80 -27.82 -15.24
C SER A 34 11.90 -27.28 -13.81
N LYS A 35 12.92 -27.71 -13.05
CA LYS A 35 13.19 -27.22 -11.68
C LYS A 35 13.29 -25.69 -11.60
N ASN A 36 13.80 -25.05 -12.67
CA ASN A 36 13.88 -23.58 -12.77
C ASN A 36 12.51 -22.91 -12.95
N THR A 37 11.59 -23.54 -13.68
CA THR A 37 10.22 -23.02 -13.87
C THR A 37 9.47 -22.97 -12.53
N HIS A 38 9.64 -23.99 -11.69
CA HIS A 38 9.03 -24.06 -10.36
C HIS A 38 9.53 -22.98 -9.39
N GLN A 39 10.85 -22.71 -9.40
CA GLN A 39 11.43 -21.66 -8.55
C GLN A 39 10.95 -20.27 -8.96
N ASN A 40 10.88 -20.00 -10.27
CA ASN A 40 10.37 -18.74 -10.80
C ASN A 40 8.89 -18.51 -10.48
N TYR A 41 8.07 -19.58 -10.50
CA TYR A 41 6.67 -19.54 -10.10
C TYR A 41 6.53 -19.19 -8.62
N LYS A 42 7.25 -19.88 -7.72
CA LYS A 42 7.22 -19.59 -6.28
C LYS A 42 7.61 -18.15 -5.95
N LEU A 43 8.65 -17.65 -6.62
CA LEU A 43 9.09 -16.26 -6.43
C LEU A 43 8.04 -15.26 -6.93
N PHE A 44 7.40 -15.55 -8.07
CA PHE A 44 6.29 -14.74 -8.57
C PHE A 44 5.13 -14.72 -7.57
N GLN A 45 4.70 -15.89 -7.10
CA GLN A 45 3.63 -16.03 -6.12
C GLN A 45 3.92 -15.21 -4.85
N LEU A 46 5.14 -15.32 -4.31
CA LEU A 46 5.56 -14.54 -3.13
C LEU A 46 5.40 -13.03 -3.35
N TYR A 47 5.84 -12.51 -4.49
CA TYR A 47 5.71 -11.08 -4.80
C TYR A 47 4.27 -10.66 -5.09
N HIS A 48 3.47 -11.54 -5.69
CA HIS A 48 2.05 -11.31 -5.92
C HIS A 48 1.29 -11.19 -4.57
N ASP A 49 1.55 -12.12 -3.66
CA ASP A 49 0.92 -12.15 -2.34
C ASP A 49 1.38 -10.94 -1.49
N GLU A 50 2.67 -10.60 -1.53
CA GLU A 50 3.18 -9.37 -0.93
C GLU A 50 2.46 -8.14 -1.49
N PHE A 51 2.26 -8.06 -2.81
CA PHE A 51 1.57 -6.93 -3.44
C PHE A 51 0.11 -6.82 -2.98
N LEU A 52 -0.65 -7.91 -2.97
CA LEU A 52 -2.04 -7.89 -2.52
C LEU A 52 -2.14 -7.53 -1.04
N PHE A 53 -1.29 -8.10 -0.19
CA PHE A 53 -1.21 -7.76 1.22
C PHE A 53 -0.94 -6.27 1.43
N ARG A 54 0.06 -5.71 0.73
CA ARG A 54 0.43 -4.29 0.82
C ARG A 54 -0.68 -3.39 0.28
N SER A 55 -1.34 -3.78 -0.80
CA SER A 55 -2.47 -3.04 -1.36
C SER A 55 -3.61 -2.96 -0.36
N TYR A 56 -3.97 -4.10 0.25
CA TYR A 56 -4.97 -4.15 1.31
C TYR A 56 -4.55 -3.31 2.53
N HIS A 57 -3.29 -3.40 2.95
CA HIS A 57 -2.78 -2.60 4.05
C HIS A 57 -2.94 -1.10 3.80
N ALA A 58 -2.56 -0.60 2.62
CA ALA A 58 -2.75 0.80 2.24
C ALA A 58 -4.23 1.22 2.28
N TYR A 59 -5.11 0.41 1.69
CA TYR A 59 -6.55 0.66 1.72
C TYR A 59 -7.10 0.69 3.15
N SER A 60 -6.69 -0.28 3.99
CA SER A 60 -7.12 -0.36 5.39
C SER A 60 -6.66 0.85 6.21
N ILE A 61 -5.46 1.38 5.93
CA ILE A 61 -4.97 2.61 6.53
C ILE A 61 -5.89 3.78 6.17
N LEU A 62 -6.23 3.97 4.89
CA LEU A 62 -7.12 5.05 4.46
C LEU A 62 -8.49 4.97 5.15
N LYS A 63 -9.09 3.78 5.22
CA LYS A 63 -10.37 3.57 5.91
C LYS A 63 -10.26 3.90 7.40
N ARG A 64 -9.18 3.51 8.05
CA ARG A 64 -8.92 3.84 9.47
C ARG A 64 -8.76 5.34 9.67
N MET A 65 -7.91 6.00 8.87
CA MET A 65 -7.74 7.45 8.93
C MET A 65 -9.08 8.18 8.76
N ARG A 66 -9.86 7.80 7.75
CA ARG A 66 -11.21 8.37 7.53
C ARG A 66 -12.14 8.13 8.72
N SER A 67 -12.17 6.91 9.26
CA SER A 67 -12.99 6.58 10.43
C SER A 67 -12.56 7.36 11.68
N LEU A 68 -11.25 7.51 11.91
CA LEU A 68 -10.74 8.33 13.01
C LEU A 68 -11.14 9.80 12.85
N LYS A 69 -11.05 10.34 11.63
CA LYS A 69 -11.48 11.71 11.30
C LYS A 69 -12.97 11.92 11.59
N GLU A 70 -13.82 11.10 10.98
CA GLU A 70 -15.28 11.32 10.95
C GLU A 70 -15.99 10.81 12.21
N ASN A 71 -15.58 9.66 12.74
CA ASN A 71 -16.34 8.97 13.81
C ASN A 71 -15.72 9.16 15.20
N VAL A 72 -14.52 9.73 15.30
CA VAL A 72 -13.83 9.89 16.59
C VAL A 72 -13.41 11.35 16.83
N LEU A 73 -12.53 11.90 16.01
CA LEU A 73 -11.99 13.25 16.20
C LEU A 73 -13.07 14.32 16.09
N LYS A 74 -13.94 14.22 15.07
CA LYS A 74 -15.06 15.16 14.91
C LYS A 74 -16.02 15.14 16.12
N PRO A 75 -16.59 14.01 16.56
CA PRO A 75 -17.41 13.96 17.77
C PRO A 75 -16.68 14.39 19.05
N GLN A 76 -15.38 14.09 19.18
CA GLN A 76 -14.59 14.54 20.33
C GLN A 76 -14.51 16.07 20.38
N PHE A 77 -14.22 16.71 19.25
CA PHE A 77 -14.18 18.16 19.18
C PHE A 77 -15.56 18.79 19.42
N GLU A 78 -16.61 18.26 18.79
CA GLU A 78 -18.00 18.74 18.96
C GLU A 78 -18.46 18.72 20.43
N ARG A 79 -18.02 17.73 21.22
CA ARG A 79 -18.31 17.67 22.66
C ARG A 79 -17.53 18.71 23.48
N LEU A 80 -16.32 19.05 23.04
CA LEU A 80 -15.48 20.04 23.72
C LEU A 80 -15.88 21.47 23.35
N LYS A 81 -16.38 21.67 22.12
CA LYS A 81 -16.70 22.97 21.53
C LYS A 81 -17.54 23.89 22.45
N PRO A 82 -18.59 23.43 23.17
CA PRO A 82 -19.36 24.30 24.08
C PRO A 82 -18.56 24.84 25.27
N HIS A 83 -17.42 24.23 25.59
CA HIS A 83 -16.53 24.63 26.69
C HIS A 83 -15.35 25.50 26.22
N LEU A 84 -15.25 25.77 24.92
CA LEU A 84 -14.19 26.57 24.32
C LEU A 84 -14.74 27.95 23.97
N ASN A 85 -14.05 29.01 24.40
CA ASN A 85 -14.34 30.38 23.97
C ASN A 85 -13.71 30.62 22.60
N ILE A 86 -14.31 30.06 21.56
CA ILE A 86 -13.90 30.24 20.16
C ILE A 86 -14.57 31.51 19.64
N THR A 87 -13.78 32.48 19.20
CA THR A 87 -14.26 33.78 18.72
C THR A 87 -14.08 33.87 17.22
N ASP A 88 -12.85 34.10 16.77
CA ASP A 88 -12.51 34.36 15.38
C ASP A 88 -11.52 33.34 14.78
N GLU A 89 -11.16 32.30 15.54
CA GLU A 89 -10.22 31.28 15.09
C GLU A 89 -10.76 30.54 13.86
N THR A 90 -9.90 30.41 12.84
CA THR A 90 -10.21 29.59 11.65
C THR A 90 -9.73 28.15 11.80
N LYS A 91 -8.73 27.94 12.66
CA LYS A 91 -8.05 26.66 12.93
C LYS A 91 -7.65 26.60 14.39
N ILE A 92 -7.79 25.42 15.00
CA ILE A 92 -7.37 25.16 16.39
C ILE A 92 -6.37 24.01 16.39
N LEU A 93 -5.26 24.17 17.11
CA LEU A 93 -4.34 23.06 17.35
C LEU A 93 -5.05 22.01 18.22
N PHE A 94 -5.36 20.86 17.63
CA PHE A 94 -6.15 19.81 18.30
C PHE A 94 -5.31 18.56 18.54
N SER A 95 -4.75 18.46 19.74
CA SER A 95 -3.86 17.36 20.13
C SER A 95 -4.56 16.40 21.08
N SER A 96 -4.75 15.16 20.63
CA SER A 96 -5.28 14.05 21.42
C SER A 96 -4.51 12.77 21.10
N PHE A 97 -4.72 11.71 21.90
CA PHE A 97 -4.19 10.39 21.59
C PHE A 97 -4.66 9.91 20.20
N VAL A 98 -5.92 10.16 19.86
CA VAL A 98 -6.52 9.79 18.56
C VAL A 98 -5.88 10.59 17.42
N THR A 99 -5.54 11.86 17.65
CA THR A 99 -4.84 12.68 16.67
C THR A 99 -3.47 12.07 16.34
N ARG A 100 -2.75 11.60 17.36
CA ARG A 100 -1.46 10.92 17.18
C ARG A 100 -1.61 9.61 16.42
N GLU A 101 -2.65 8.82 16.72
CA GLU A 101 -2.94 7.60 15.97
C GLU A 101 -3.22 7.88 14.49
N TYR A 102 -4.04 8.88 14.19
CA TYR A 102 -4.29 9.35 12.82
C TYR A 102 -2.98 9.73 12.11
N ILE A 103 -2.14 10.50 12.79
CA ILE A 103 -0.83 10.94 12.28
C ILE A 103 0.10 9.74 12.02
N TYR A 104 0.12 8.75 12.91
CA TYR A 104 0.99 7.58 12.78
C TYR A 104 0.67 6.70 11.58
N PHE A 105 -0.48 6.89 10.92
CA PHE A 105 -0.80 6.22 9.67
C PHE A 105 -0.16 6.84 8.43
N VAL A 106 0.34 8.08 8.50
CA VAL A 106 0.93 8.80 7.35
C VAL A 106 2.14 8.06 6.78
N LEU A 107 3.17 7.81 7.60
CA LEU A 107 4.40 7.16 7.14
C LEU A 107 4.18 5.71 6.68
N PRO A 108 3.42 4.86 7.42
CA PRO A 108 3.06 3.53 6.95
C PRO A 108 2.35 3.54 5.59
N PHE A 109 1.45 4.49 5.33
CA PHE A 109 0.77 4.61 4.05
C PHE A 109 1.77 4.93 2.92
N LEU A 110 2.57 5.99 3.10
CA LEU A 110 3.58 6.43 2.13
C LEU A 110 4.61 5.34 1.82
N ASN A 111 5.09 4.64 2.85
CA ASN A 111 5.99 3.49 2.69
C ASN A 111 5.31 2.35 1.93
N THR A 112 4.03 2.08 2.20
CA THR A 112 3.31 1.00 1.53
C THR A 112 3.15 1.30 0.04
N LEU A 113 2.75 2.52 -0.33
CA LEU A 113 2.70 2.94 -1.75
C LEU A 113 4.07 2.88 -2.42
N PHE A 114 5.12 3.36 -1.75
CA PHE A 114 6.49 3.26 -2.25
C PHE A 114 6.89 1.82 -2.60
N ILE A 115 6.60 0.87 -1.71
CA ILE A 115 6.88 -0.56 -1.93
C ILE A 115 6.06 -1.10 -3.11
N LEU A 116 4.77 -0.78 -3.16
CA LEU A 116 3.88 -1.23 -4.24
C LEU A 116 4.37 -0.75 -5.62
N GLN A 117 4.81 0.52 -5.71
CA GLN A 117 5.41 1.08 -6.92
C GLN A 117 6.66 0.30 -7.35
N ASP A 118 7.56 -0.04 -6.43
CA ASP A 118 8.77 -0.80 -6.77
C ASP A 118 8.45 -2.25 -7.19
N ARG A 119 7.41 -2.86 -6.62
CA ARG A 119 7.04 -4.26 -6.87
C ARG A 119 6.33 -4.48 -8.20
N ILE A 120 5.46 -3.57 -8.64
CA ILE A 120 4.64 -3.81 -9.85
C ILE A 120 5.49 -4.04 -11.10
N MET A 121 6.59 -3.29 -11.28
CA MET A 121 7.44 -3.44 -12.47
C MET A 121 8.22 -4.75 -12.46
N LEU A 122 8.60 -5.24 -11.28
CA LEU A 122 9.26 -6.54 -11.12
C LEU A 122 8.33 -7.70 -11.50
N LEU A 123 7.08 -7.64 -11.03
CA LEU A 123 6.05 -8.61 -11.38
C LEU A 123 5.73 -8.58 -12.87
N LEU A 124 5.56 -7.39 -13.44
CA LEU A 124 5.27 -7.22 -14.86
C LEU A 124 6.42 -7.72 -15.74
N LYS A 125 7.67 -7.41 -15.37
CA LYS A 125 8.87 -7.95 -16.03
C LYS A 125 8.87 -9.47 -16.05
N GLN A 126 8.56 -10.09 -14.90
CA GLN A 126 8.53 -11.55 -14.77
C GLN A 126 7.42 -12.16 -15.63
N HIS A 127 6.21 -11.59 -15.58
CA HIS A 127 5.08 -12.05 -16.38
C HIS A 127 5.35 -11.94 -17.90
N LEU A 128 5.97 -10.87 -18.35
CA LEU A 128 6.34 -10.64 -19.75
C LEU A 128 7.64 -11.33 -20.16
N ASN A 129 8.28 -12.08 -19.25
CA ASN A 129 9.57 -12.74 -19.48
C ASN A 129 10.67 -11.79 -20.01
N ILE A 130 10.69 -10.54 -19.54
CA ILE A 130 11.64 -9.53 -19.98
C ILE A 130 13.00 -9.79 -19.33
N LYS A 131 14.03 -9.96 -20.17
CA LYS A 131 15.43 -10.11 -19.75
C LYS A 131 16.18 -8.79 -19.93
N PHE A 132 16.89 -8.38 -18.87
CA PHE A 132 17.79 -7.23 -18.94
C PHE A 132 19.23 -7.69 -19.13
N THR A 133 19.91 -7.11 -20.11
CA THR A 133 21.33 -7.34 -20.33
C THR A 133 22.13 -6.58 -19.28
N LYS A 134 22.99 -7.29 -18.53
CA LYS A 134 23.87 -6.65 -17.55
C LYS A 134 24.89 -5.76 -18.28
N PRO A 135 25.28 -4.62 -17.70
CA PRO A 135 26.38 -3.83 -18.24
C PRO A 135 27.65 -4.69 -18.33
N VAL A 136 28.37 -4.58 -19.46
CA VAL A 136 29.70 -5.20 -19.66
C VAL A 136 30.76 -4.13 -19.43
N GLN A 137 31.87 -4.50 -18.77
CA GLN A 137 32.98 -3.60 -18.50
C GLN A 137 33.55 -3.08 -19.82
N LYS A 138 33.74 -1.77 -19.91
CA LYS A 138 34.36 -1.18 -21.10
C LYS A 138 35.88 -1.33 -21.01
N PRO A 139 36.63 -1.41 -22.13
CA PRO A 139 38.08 -1.56 -22.12
C PRO A 139 38.81 -0.49 -21.28
N GLU A 140 38.27 0.72 -21.24
CA GLU A 140 38.87 1.87 -20.54
C GLU A 140 38.27 2.16 -19.16
N GLU A 141 37.38 1.29 -18.67
CA GLU A 141 36.70 1.47 -17.39
C GLU A 141 37.43 0.73 -16.27
N THR A 142 37.76 1.46 -15.21
CA THR A 142 38.35 0.86 -14.01
C THR A 142 37.38 -0.12 -13.34
N ASP A 143 37.91 -1.13 -12.66
CA ASP A 143 37.10 -2.12 -11.93
C ASP A 143 36.15 -1.49 -10.92
N GLN A 144 36.60 -0.42 -10.25
CA GLN A 144 35.77 0.30 -9.28
C GLN A 144 34.60 1.00 -9.97
N SER A 145 34.85 1.70 -11.09
CA SER A 145 33.80 2.35 -11.88
C SER A 145 32.79 1.32 -12.41
N PHE A 146 33.27 0.17 -12.91
CA PHE A 146 32.42 -0.92 -13.37
C PHE A 146 31.54 -1.49 -12.26
N LYS A 147 32.10 -1.75 -11.07
CA LYS A 147 31.35 -2.23 -9.90
C LYS A 147 30.24 -1.25 -9.52
N TRP A 148 30.53 0.04 -9.47
CA TRP A 148 29.52 1.09 -9.19
C TRP A 148 28.42 1.13 -10.25
N ARG A 149 28.78 1.03 -11.53
CA ARG A 149 27.80 0.98 -12.63
C ARG A 149 26.93 -0.27 -12.56
N LEU A 150 27.50 -1.42 -12.22
CA LEU A 150 26.77 -2.67 -12.04
C LEU A 150 25.81 -2.62 -10.84
N MET A 151 26.23 -2.03 -9.72
CA MET A 151 25.35 -1.79 -8.56
C MET A 151 24.21 -0.83 -8.93
N SER A 152 24.51 0.30 -9.58
CA SER A 152 23.50 1.28 -10.01
C SER A 152 22.48 0.68 -10.98
N PHE A 153 22.91 -0.23 -11.86
CA PHE A 153 22.03 -1.00 -12.71
C PHE A 153 21.11 -1.91 -11.91
N ARG A 154 21.67 -2.69 -10.96
CA ARG A 154 20.89 -3.58 -10.07
C ARG A 154 19.87 -2.80 -9.25
N ASP A 155 20.23 -1.63 -8.76
CA ASP A 155 19.32 -0.74 -8.05
C ASP A 155 18.21 -0.22 -8.96
N SER A 156 18.54 0.18 -10.19
CA SER A 156 17.57 0.74 -11.14
C SER A 156 16.51 -0.27 -11.54
N ILE A 157 16.86 -1.56 -11.67
CA ILE A 157 15.86 -2.60 -11.99
C ILE A 157 14.94 -2.94 -10.81
N GLN A 158 15.29 -2.55 -9.58
CA GLN A 158 14.49 -2.80 -8.37
C GLN A 158 13.58 -1.61 -8.02
N LYS A 159 13.87 -0.41 -8.53
CA LYS A 159 13.18 0.83 -8.17
C LYS A 159 12.31 1.31 -9.31
N PHE A 160 11.06 1.68 -9.03
CA PHE A 160 10.14 2.25 -10.01
C PHE A 160 10.73 3.49 -10.72
N SER A 161 11.44 4.35 -9.97
CA SER A 161 12.11 5.53 -10.51
C SER A 161 13.18 5.19 -11.54
N GLY A 162 13.82 4.01 -11.44
CA GLY A 162 14.77 3.53 -12.44
C GLY A 162 14.09 3.26 -13.78
N TYR A 163 12.87 2.71 -13.75
CA TYR A 163 12.06 2.51 -14.95
C TYR A 163 11.57 3.85 -15.51
N ALA A 164 10.97 4.70 -14.67
CA ALA A 164 10.38 5.95 -15.12
C ALA A 164 11.38 6.92 -15.74
N ASN A 165 12.58 7.03 -15.15
CA ASN A 165 13.68 7.84 -15.70
C ASN A 165 14.42 7.14 -16.85
N ASN A 166 14.01 5.92 -17.21
CA ASN A 166 14.60 5.08 -18.23
C ASN A 166 16.11 4.86 -18.05
N ASN A 167 16.55 4.72 -16.79
CA ASN A 167 17.93 4.42 -16.45
C ASN A 167 18.34 3.12 -17.16
N PHE A 168 19.51 3.11 -17.79
CA PHE A 168 20.00 1.94 -18.55
C PHE A 168 19.03 1.44 -19.66
N LYS A 169 18.11 2.30 -20.13
CA LYS A 169 17.11 1.96 -21.15
C LYS A 169 16.21 0.77 -20.76
N ILE A 170 16.01 0.52 -19.46
CA ILE A 170 15.26 -0.67 -18.99
C ILE A 170 13.78 -0.61 -19.39
N LEU A 171 13.19 0.59 -19.42
CA LEU A 171 11.78 0.76 -19.78
C LEU A 171 11.54 0.48 -21.27
N ASN A 172 12.54 0.71 -22.13
CA ASN A 172 12.45 0.42 -23.57
C ASN A 172 12.21 -1.06 -23.90
N LYS A 173 12.36 -1.96 -22.92
CA LYS A 173 12.06 -3.39 -23.08
C LYS A 173 10.57 -3.71 -22.94
N PHE A 174 9.75 -2.76 -22.49
CA PHE A 174 8.31 -2.92 -22.34
C PHE A 174 7.57 -2.38 -23.58
N PRO A 175 6.33 -2.83 -23.84
CA PRO A 175 5.50 -2.26 -24.90
C PRO A 175 5.34 -0.74 -24.77
N ASN A 176 5.33 -0.01 -25.88
CA ASN A 176 5.25 1.47 -25.88
C ASN A 176 4.08 2.02 -25.06
N THR A 177 2.94 1.33 -25.05
CA THR A 177 1.77 1.70 -24.23
C THR A 177 2.07 1.64 -22.74
N ILE A 178 2.77 0.61 -22.28
CA ILE A 178 3.25 0.49 -20.89
C ILE A 178 4.27 1.58 -20.57
N GLN A 179 5.21 1.85 -21.49
CA GLN A 179 6.21 2.90 -21.27
C GLN A 179 5.57 4.27 -21.04
N LYS A 180 4.52 4.59 -21.80
CA LYS A 180 3.75 5.81 -21.63
C LYS A 180 3.06 5.85 -20.26
N LEU A 181 2.32 4.79 -19.90
CA LEU A 181 1.65 4.70 -18.59
C LEU A 181 2.62 4.88 -17.42
N VAL A 182 3.80 4.27 -17.47
CA VAL A 182 4.84 4.39 -16.42
C VAL A 182 5.33 5.83 -16.28
N LYS A 183 5.60 6.51 -17.40
CA LYS A 183 6.06 7.91 -17.40
C LYS A 183 4.97 8.86 -16.90
N ASP A 184 3.74 8.68 -17.38
CA ASP A 184 2.61 9.52 -17.00
C ASP A 184 2.31 9.38 -15.50
N TYR A 185 2.22 8.16 -14.99
CA TYR A 185 2.02 7.91 -13.56
C TYR A 185 3.19 8.44 -12.71
N TRP A 186 4.44 8.31 -13.18
CA TRP A 186 5.58 8.87 -12.46
C TRP A 186 5.52 10.38 -12.32
N ASN A 187 5.28 11.08 -13.43
CA ASN A 187 5.32 12.53 -13.48
C ASN A 187 4.16 13.18 -12.71
N ASN A 188 2.99 12.55 -12.73
CA ASN A 188 1.78 13.13 -12.16
C ASN A 188 1.52 12.68 -10.71
N HIS A 189 2.05 11.54 -10.27
CA HIS A 189 1.68 10.90 -9.00
C HIS A 189 2.90 10.38 -8.22
N ALA A 190 3.53 9.32 -8.71
CA ALA A 190 4.46 8.53 -7.92
C ALA A 190 5.65 9.33 -7.38
N LYS A 191 6.16 10.29 -8.16
CA LYS A 191 7.26 11.16 -7.74
C LYS A 191 6.92 11.94 -6.46
N ASN A 192 5.69 12.47 -6.37
CA ASN A 192 5.24 13.27 -5.24
C ASN A 192 5.13 12.44 -3.95
N ILE A 193 4.53 11.25 -4.03
CA ILE A 193 4.46 10.30 -2.89
C ILE A 193 5.85 9.97 -2.35
N ARG A 194 6.85 9.79 -3.23
CA ARG A 194 8.23 9.54 -2.81
C ARG A 194 8.87 10.75 -2.12
N GLN A 195 8.54 11.95 -2.59
CA GLN A 195 9.01 13.18 -1.97
C GLN A 195 8.45 13.32 -0.55
N TYR A 196 7.13 13.15 -0.35
CA TYR A 196 6.51 13.16 0.99
C TYR A 196 7.10 12.09 1.92
N ARG A 197 7.28 10.86 1.42
CA ARG A 197 7.92 9.78 2.19
C ARG A 197 9.31 10.17 2.67
N ASN A 198 10.15 10.68 1.76
CA ASN A 198 11.53 11.02 2.08
C ASN A 198 11.61 12.21 3.04
N LEU A 199 10.72 13.19 2.89
CA LEU A 199 10.60 14.31 3.81
C LEU A 199 10.31 13.80 5.23
N ASP A 200 9.25 13.02 5.39
CA ASP A 200 8.81 12.49 6.70
C ASP A 200 9.85 11.58 7.36
N GLN A 201 10.54 10.77 6.57
CA GLN A 201 11.53 9.82 7.09
C GLN A 201 12.85 10.49 7.49
N HIS A 202 13.26 11.56 6.83
CA HIS A 202 14.67 12.02 6.91
C HIS A 202 14.86 13.50 7.24
N GLN A 203 13.84 14.34 7.07
CA GLN A 203 14.03 15.80 7.06
C GLN A 203 13.06 16.52 7.99
N TYR A 204 11.79 16.15 7.98
CA TYR A 204 10.74 16.88 8.67
C TYR A 204 9.52 16.01 8.93
N GLN A 205 9.07 15.94 10.18
CA GLN A 205 7.87 15.19 10.52
C GLN A 205 6.63 15.94 10.05
N MET A 206 5.88 15.40 9.10
CA MET A 206 4.83 16.15 8.41
C MET A 206 3.63 16.49 9.29
N TYR A 207 3.55 15.94 10.50
CA TYR A 207 2.41 16.07 11.38
C TYR A 207 2.27 17.41 12.10
N TYR A 208 3.30 18.26 12.04
CA TYR A 208 3.31 19.56 12.72
C TYR A 208 2.21 20.51 12.24
N HIS A 209 1.65 20.31 11.04
CA HIS A 209 0.60 21.17 10.48
C HIS A 209 -0.79 20.48 10.52
N SER A 210 -1.15 19.97 11.70
CA SER A 210 -2.44 19.35 12.00
C SER A 210 -3.33 20.23 12.86
N PHE A 211 -4.60 20.38 12.46
CA PHE A 211 -5.56 21.28 13.11
C PHE A 211 -6.95 20.68 13.08
N TYR A 212 -7.81 21.18 13.97
CA TYR A 212 -9.24 21.18 13.71
C TYR A 212 -9.59 22.47 12.97
N SER A 213 -9.99 22.36 11.70
CA SER A 213 -10.41 23.49 10.86
C SER A 213 -11.85 23.83 11.20
N LEU A 214 -12.15 25.11 11.40
CA LEU A 214 -13.52 25.61 11.66
C LEU A 214 -14.14 26.22 10.40
N LYS A 215 -13.31 26.77 9.51
CA LYS A 215 -13.70 27.31 8.20
C LYS A 215 -12.73 26.81 7.12
N PRO A 216 -13.16 26.66 5.85
CA PRO A 216 -14.55 26.77 5.37
C PRO A 216 -15.40 25.55 5.75
N LYS A 217 -14.77 24.43 6.10
CA LYS A 217 -15.43 23.20 6.51
C LYS A 217 -14.92 22.78 7.89
N GLU A 218 -15.86 22.37 8.73
CA GLU A 218 -15.56 21.92 10.09
C GLU A 218 -15.06 20.46 10.05
N GLU A 219 -13.75 20.27 10.15
CA GLU A 219 -13.12 18.95 10.16
C GLU A 219 -11.70 18.95 10.71
N PHE A 220 -11.23 17.80 11.18
CA PHE A 220 -9.82 17.60 11.45
C PHE A 220 -9.04 17.50 10.13
N VAL A 221 -7.99 18.31 10.00
CA VAL A 221 -7.13 18.38 8.82
C VAL A 221 -5.67 18.18 9.20
N LEU A 222 -4.97 17.42 8.37
CA LEU A 222 -3.51 17.39 8.34
C LEU A 222 -3.11 17.97 6.99
N TYR A 223 -2.45 19.13 7.00
CA TYR A 223 -1.96 19.74 5.79
C TYR A 223 -0.56 19.24 5.45
N LEU A 224 -0.34 18.94 4.18
CA LEU A 224 0.96 18.57 3.66
C LEU A 224 1.67 19.78 3.05
N PRO A 225 3.02 19.80 3.07
CA PRO A 225 3.81 20.84 2.41
C PRO A 225 3.47 21.00 0.92
N ASP A 226 3.48 22.25 0.45
CA ASP A 226 3.13 22.62 -0.93
C ASP A 226 4.12 22.11 -1.97
N GLU A 227 5.41 22.11 -1.62
CA GLU A 227 6.53 21.73 -2.47
C GLU A 227 7.62 21.04 -1.64
N ILE A 228 8.22 19.99 -2.20
CA ILE A 228 9.26 19.21 -1.54
C ILE A 228 10.48 19.12 -2.45
N THR A 229 11.55 19.78 -2.04
CA THR A 229 12.85 19.71 -2.69
C THR A 229 13.84 18.89 -1.86
N LYS A 230 14.91 18.44 -2.52
CA LYS A 230 15.99 17.76 -1.82
C LYS A 230 16.74 18.80 -0.97
N ASN A 231 16.70 18.65 0.35
CA ASN A 231 17.31 19.52 1.36
C ASN A 231 16.51 20.80 1.67
N ILE A 232 15.19 20.74 1.58
CA ILE A 232 14.33 21.83 2.04
C ILE A 232 14.62 22.15 3.52
N LYS A 233 14.83 23.44 3.83
CA LYS A 233 15.00 23.91 5.20
C LYS A 233 13.63 24.14 5.83
N LEU A 234 13.56 24.04 7.16
CA LEU A 234 12.29 24.17 7.90
C LEU A 234 11.52 25.46 7.57
N HIS A 235 12.21 26.60 7.40
CA HIS A 235 11.59 27.89 7.09
C HIS A 235 11.13 28.03 5.62
N GLU A 236 11.53 27.11 4.74
CA GLU A 236 11.13 27.09 3.33
C GLU A 236 9.83 26.29 3.11
N ILE A 237 9.38 25.55 4.13
CA ILE A 237 8.16 24.75 4.08
C ILE A 237 6.93 25.66 4.14
N THR A 238 6.09 25.58 3.11
CA THR A 238 4.85 26.36 2.98
C THR A 238 3.62 25.44 2.86
N TYR A 239 2.45 25.97 3.20
CA TYR A 239 1.17 25.24 3.25
C TYR A 239 0.01 26.04 2.60
N ASN A 240 0.34 26.92 1.67
CA ASN A 240 -0.61 27.83 1.01
C ASN A 240 -1.60 27.07 0.11
N LYS A 241 -1.21 25.92 -0.45
CA LYS A 241 -2.09 25.07 -1.27
C LYS A 241 -3.11 24.29 -0.42
N ASN A 242 -2.99 24.31 0.91
CA ASN A 242 -3.89 23.63 1.85
C ASN A 242 -4.14 22.15 1.46
N ILE A 243 -3.09 21.43 1.08
CA ILE A 243 -3.18 20.03 0.62
C ILE A 243 -3.58 19.14 1.81
N VAL A 244 -4.81 18.63 1.83
CA VAL A 244 -5.29 17.73 2.89
C VAL A 244 -4.72 16.32 2.68
N ALA A 245 -4.02 15.80 3.68
CA ALA A 245 -3.27 14.54 3.58
C ALA A 245 -4.16 13.35 3.20
N LEU A 246 -5.31 13.18 3.86
CA LEU A 246 -6.21 12.06 3.58
C LEU A 246 -6.73 12.10 2.13
N ASP A 247 -7.15 13.27 1.67
CA ASP A 247 -7.69 13.45 0.32
C ASP A 247 -6.62 13.13 -0.74
N LEU A 248 -5.40 13.64 -0.55
CA LEU A 248 -4.26 13.31 -1.41
C LEU A 248 -3.97 11.81 -1.39
N PHE A 249 -3.93 11.18 -0.21
CA PHE A 249 -3.60 9.77 -0.09
C PHE A 249 -4.64 8.88 -0.76
N GLU A 250 -5.92 9.21 -0.64
CA GLU A 250 -6.99 8.51 -1.33
C GLU A 250 -6.91 8.68 -2.84
N SER A 251 -6.64 9.90 -3.33
CA SER A 251 -6.47 10.15 -4.77
C SER A 251 -5.26 9.41 -5.33
N GLU A 252 -4.15 9.40 -4.61
CA GLU A 252 -2.90 8.74 -5.04
C GLU A 252 -3.02 7.21 -5.02
N PHE A 253 -3.75 6.64 -4.06
CA PHE A 253 -4.05 5.21 -4.06
C PHE A 253 -4.96 4.81 -5.22
N ARG A 254 -5.97 5.62 -5.55
CA ARG A 254 -6.82 5.42 -6.74
C ARG A 254 -6.04 5.56 -8.04
N ALA A 255 -5.19 6.58 -8.17
CA ALA A 255 -4.33 6.76 -9.33
C ALA A 255 -3.38 5.56 -9.52
N PHE A 256 -2.83 5.02 -8.42
CA PHE A 256 -2.04 3.80 -8.49
C PHE A 256 -2.85 2.58 -8.94
N HIS A 257 -4.07 2.40 -8.41
CA HIS A 257 -4.98 1.35 -8.84
C HIS A 257 -5.28 1.44 -10.34
N ASP A 258 -5.68 2.61 -10.83
CA ASP A 258 -6.01 2.84 -12.24
C ASP A 258 -4.81 2.61 -13.15
N PHE A 259 -3.62 3.01 -12.72
CA PHE A 259 -2.36 2.73 -13.40
C PHE A 259 -2.12 1.22 -13.56
N VAL A 260 -2.28 0.44 -12.47
CA VAL A 260 -2.09 -1.02 -12.50
C VAL A 260 -3.13 -1.69 -13.41
N GLU A 261 -4.41 -1.37 -13.24
CA GLU A 261 -5.49 -1.92 -14.06
C GLU A 261 -5.30 -1.59 -15.54
N SER A 262 -4.89 -0.35 -15.85
CA SER A 262 -4.63 0.09 -17.23
C SER A 262 -3.45 -0.66 -17.84
N MET A 263 -2.34 -0.82 -17.12
CA MET A 263 -1.20 -1.59 -17.62
C MET A 263 -1.58 -3.05 -17.92
N LEU A 264 -2.28 -3.70 -16.99
CA LEU A 264 -2.66 -5.11 -17.14
C LEU A 264 -3.71 -5.31 -18.24
N LYS A 265 -4.58 -4.32 -18.45
CA LYS A 265 -5.48 -4.29 -19.61
C LYS A 265 -4.71 -4.25 -20.94
N GLN A 266 -3.62 -3.48 -21.04
CA GLN A 266 -2.81 -3.40 -22.27
C GLN A 266 -2.16 -4.74 -22.64
N ILE A 267 -1.82 -5.56 -21.64
CA ILE A 267 -1.27 -6.90 -21.84
C ILE A 267 -2.35 -8.01 -21.80
N LYS A 268 -3.63 -7.61 -21.91
CA LYS A 268 -4.81 -8.48 -22.04
C LYS A 268 -5.10 -9.38 -20.84
N VAL A 269 -4.58 -9.06 -19.66
CA VAL A 269 -4.85 -9.82 -18.43
C VAL A 269 -6.31 -9.63 -18.02
N GLN A 270 -7.05 -10.71 -17.88
CA GLN A 270 -8.48 -10.66 -17.52
C GLN A 270 -8.70 -10.28 -16.05
N PRO A 271 -9.80 -9.59 -15.71
CA PRO A 271 -10.12 -9.30 -14.32
C PRO A 271 -10.58 -10.59 -13.64
N SER A 272 -10.19 -10.78 -12.38
CA SER A 272 -10.64 -11.89 -11.55
C SER A 272 -10.87 -11.43 -10.13
N GLU A 273 -11.90 -11.98 -9.49
CA GLU A 273 -12.18 -11.73 -8.08
C GLU A 273 -11.24 -12.53 -7.17
N ILE A 274 -10.83 -11.90 -6.07
CA ILE A 274 -10.03 -12.54 -5.03
C ILE A 274 -10.92 -13.57 -4.33
N GLN A 275 -10.50 -14.83 -4.29
CA GLN A 275 -11.32 -15.88 -3.71
C GLN A 275 -11.37 -15.75 -2.17
N PRO A 276 -12.55 -15.85 -1.55
CA PRO A 276 -12.68 -15.83 -0.10
C PRO A 276 -11.79 -16.88 0.56
N GLY A 277 -11.07 -16.48 1.61
CA GLY A 277 -10.22 -17.40 2.35
C GLY A 277 -8.85 -17.67 1.75
N GLN A 278 -8.53 -17.14 0.56
CA GLN A 278 -7.13 -17.00 0.16
C GLN A 278 -6.41 -16.08 1.14
N SER A 279 -5.31 -16.56 1.71
CA SER A 279 -4.45 -15.73 2.51
C SER A 279 -3.33 -15.17 1.67
N PHE A 280 -3.07 -13.88 1.86
CA PHE A 280 -1.92 -13.19 1.29
C PHE A 280 -0.64 -13.42 2.11
N SER A 281 -0.70 -14.24 3.17
CA SER A 281 0.46 -14.54 3.99
C SER A 281 1.32 -15.62 3.31
N PRO A 282 2.58 -15.31 2.96
CA PRO A 282 3.49 -16.33 2.44
C PRO A 282 3.83 -17.41 3.48
N LEU A 283 3.48 -17.20 4.75
CA LEU A 283 3.66 -18.16 5.83
C LEU A 283 2.54 -19.21 5.90
N GLU A 284 1.35 -18.95 5.35
CA GLU A 284 0.25 -19.92 5.43
C GLU A 284 0.55 -21.21 4.66
N GLY A 285 1.26 -21.13 3.52
CA GLY A 285 1.72 -22.33 2.80
C GLY A 285 2.80 -23.13 3.54
N LEU A 286 3.40 -22.58 4.60
CA LEU A 286 4.38 -23.26 5.45
C LEU A 286 3.74 -23.92 6.68
N LEU A 287 2.51 -23.55 7.01
CA LEU A 287 1.82 -24.03 8.18
C LEU A 287 0.98 -25.27 7.80
N LYS A 288 1.40 -26.45 8.29
CA LYS A 288 0.61 -27.68 8.18
C LYS A 288 -0.55 -27.65 9.17
N TYR A 289 -1.61 -26.96 8.82
CA TYR A 289 -2.80 -26.90 9.65
C TYR A 289 -3.52 -28.26 9.70
N LYS A 290 -4.06 -28.62 10.86
CA LYS A 290 -4.90 -29.81 11.04
C LYS A 290 -6.37 -29.43 10.87
N ASN A 291 -7.23 -30.41 10.62
CA ASN A 291 -8.67 -30.17 10.56
C ASN A 291 -9.19 -29.55 11.86
N GLY A 292 -10.05 -28.53 11.74
CA GLY A 292 -10.55 -27.78 12.88
C GLY A 292 -9.55 -26.81 13.51
N THR A 293 -8.32 -26.67 12.98
CA THR A 293 -7.39 -25.64 13.42
C THR A 293 -8.00 -24.25 13.19
N LEU A 294 -7.92 -23.43 14.23
CA LEU A 294 -8.26 -22.01 14.18
C LEU A 294 -7.24 -21.28 13.31
N LEU A 295 -7.70 -20.76 12.19
CA LEU A 295 -6.87 -20.05 11.22
C LEU A 295 -6.69 -18.58 11.61
N SER A 296 -7.77 -17.94 12.06
CA SER A 296 -7.77 -16.52 12.37
C SER A 296 -8.93 -16.15 13.28
N ILE A 297 -8.71 -15.16 14.13
CA ILE A 297 -9.76 -14.43 14.84
C ILE A 297 -9.73 -13.01 14.30
N MET A 298 -10.86 -12.55 13.77
CA MET A 298 -11.06 -11.16 13.41
C MET A 298 -12.01 -10.53 14.41
N VAL A 299 -11.62 -9.42 15.03
CA VAL A 299 -12.48 -8.68 15.96
C VAL A 299 -12.99 -7.42 15.26
N ILE A 300 -14.32 -7.26 15.20
CA ILE A 300 -15.02 -6.11 14.64
C ILE A 300 -15.92 -5.55 15.74
N GLY A 301 -15.55 -4.40 16.31
CA GLY A 301 -16.26 -3.82 17.45
C GLY A 301 -16.27 -4.78 18.65
N ASN A 302 -17.47 -5.22 19.04
CA ASN A 302 -17.69 -6.17 20.14
C ASN A 302 -17.92 -7.60 19.64
N GLU A 303 -17.57 -7.92 18.39
CA GLU A 303 -17.78 -9.25 17.81
C GLU A 303 -16.45 -9.83 17.35
N ALA A 304 -16.23 -11.12 17.64
CA ALA A 304 -15.18 -11.93 17.04
C ALA A 304 -15.77 -12.88 16.02
N LEU A 305 -15.22 -12.83 14.80
CA LEU A 305 -15.38 -13.82 13.76
C LEU A 305 -14.19 -14.76 13.82
N THR A 306 -14.44 -16.06 14.03
CA THR A 306 -13.38 -17.07 14.01
C THR A 306 -13.47 -17.89 12.72
N PHE A 307 -12.33 -18.06 12.05
CA PHE A 307 -12.20 -18.85 10.83
C PHE A 307 -11.47 -20.15 11.13
N ARG A 308 -12.03 -21.30 10.74
CA ARG A 308 -11.45 -22.63 10.98
C ARG A 308 -11.39 -23.45 9.70
N ILE A 309 -10.38 -24.32 9.59
CA ILE A 309 -10.33 -25.33 8.52
C ILE A 309 -11.50 -26.30 8.69
N SER A 310 -12.14 -26.61 7.55
CA SER A 310 -13.21 -27.58 7.46
C SER A 310 -12.79 -28.95 8.05
N LYS A 311 -13.74 -29.69 8.63
CA LYS A 311 -13.46 -31.05 9.12
C LYS A 311 -13.25 -32.06 7.99
N ASN A 312 -13.61 -31.72 6.76
CA ASN A 312 -13.49 -32.60 5.60
C ASN A 312 -12.10 -32.43 4.99
N ASN A 313 -11.40 -33.57 4.80
CA ASN A 313 -10.02 -33.73 4.31
C ASN A 313 -9.77 -33.25 2.87
N ASP A 314 -10.35 -32.14 2.45
CA ASP A 314 -10.06 -31.55 1.14
C ASP A 314 -9.02 -30.45 1.31
N LEU A 315 -7.85 -30.63 0.70
CA LEU A 315 -6.74 -29.67 0.67
C LEU A 315 -7.13 -28.35 -0.01
N ASN A 316 -8.23 -28.35 -0.77
CA ASN A 316 -8.82 -27.16 -1.38
C ASN A 316 -10.02 -26.59 -0.59
N SER A 317 -10.30 -27.07 0.62
CA SER A 317 -11.45 -26.57 1.39
C SER A 317 -11.19 -25.17 1.97
N GLU A 318 -11.85 -24.17 1.39
CA GLU A 318 -12.03 -22.84 1.99
C GLU A 318 -12.50 -22.96 3.45
N ALA A 319 -12.17 -21.99 4.33
CA ALA A 319 -12.68 -22.02 5.70
C ALA A 319 -14.19 -21.87 5.68
N LYS A 320 -14.89 -22.98 5.96
CA LYS A 320 -16.35 -23.02 5.96
C LYS A 320 -17.00 -22.78 7.30
N ARG A 321 -16.23 -22.68 8.40
CA ARG A 321 -16.81 -22.41 9.72
C ARG A 321 -16.42 -21.05 10.24
N THR A 322 -17.36 -20.13 10.12
CA THR A 322 -17.36 -18.82 10.76
C THR A 322 -18.20 -18.92 12.03
N ASP A 323 -17.57 -18.97 13.20
CA ASP A 323 -18.31 -18.80 14.46
C ASP A 323 -18.22 -17.31 14.86
N LEU A 324 -19.38 -16.68 15.06
CA LEU A 324 -19.50 -15.32 15.60
C LEU A 324 -19.61 -15.40 17.13
N LYS A 325 -18.80 -14.64 17.85
CA LYS A 325 -18.86 -14.54 19.32
C LYS A 325 -18.84 -13.08 19.75
N SER A 326 -19.78 -12.69 20.61
CA SER A 326 -19.70 -11.40 21.31
C SER A 326 -18.49 -11.40 22.24
N ILE A 327 -17.63 -10.39 22.14
CA ILE A 327 -16.53 -10.11 23.07
C ILE A 327 -16.92 -8.90 23.91
N PRO A 328 -16.96 -9.02 25.25
CA PRO A 328 -17.16 -7.86 26.11
C PRO A 328 -15.94 -6.93 26.03
N ASN A 329 -16.11 -5.76 25.43
CA ASN A 329 -15.07 -4.75 25.39
C ASN A 329 -15.18 -3.87 26.65
N ARG A 330 -14.35 -4.14 27.66
CA ARG A 330 -14.35 -3.45 28.96
C ARG A 330 -13.45 -2.22 29.02
N ILE A 331 -12.90 -1.76 27.89
CA ILE A 331 -12.11 -0.53 27.86
C ILE A 331 -13.09 0.65 27.90
N THR A 332 -13.52 1.02 29.12
CA THR A 332 -14.52 2.08 29.34
C THR A 332 -13.89 3.44 29.65
N SER A 333 -12.61 3.49 30.04
CA SER A 333 -11.89 4.73 30.33
C SER A 333 -10.42 4.47 30.61
N PHE A 334 -9.54 5.35 30.14
CA PHE A 334 -8.22 5.52 30.75
C PHE A 334 -8.37 6.60 31.83
N ASN A 335 -8.31 6.21 33.10
CA ASN A 335 -8.20 7.19 34.18
C ASN A 335 -6.74 7.69 34.19
N TRP A 336 -6.55 8.94 33.76
CA TRP A 336 -5.31 9.66 33.95
C TRP A 336 -5.41 10.40 35.28
N GLU A 337 -4.73 9.89 36.30
CA GLU A 337 -4.48 10.67 37.52
C GLU A 337 -3.25 11.54 37.27
N PHE A 338 -3.46 12.85 37.12
CA PHE A 338 -2.37 13.81 37.22
C PHE A 338 -2.14 14.08 38.71
N LYS A 339 -0.96 13.70 39.21
CA LYS A 339 -0.49 14.05 40.56
C LYS A 339 0.18 15.41 40.57
#